data_AF-A0A368NHW8-F1
#
_entry.id   AF-A0A368NHW8-F1
#
_cell.length_a   1.000
_cell.length_b   1.000
_cell.length_c   1.000
_cell.angle_alpha   90.00
_cell.angle_beta   90.00
_cell.angle_gamma   90.00
#
_symmetry.space_group_name_H-M   'P 1'
#
loop_
_entity.id
_entity.type
_entity.pdbx_description
1 polymer ?
#
loop_
_entity_poly.entity_id
_entity_poly.type
_entity_poly.pdbx_seq_one_letter_code
_entity_poly.pdbx_strand_id
1 'polypeptide(L)'
;MLGKHQKHYENFYHSTHENAHLDSKTELLVGLAAAMAMNCLPCTNYYLKQAKQAGITKGEVSDVTAKVMAVAAGQKKLQMQEVLAKYEIDLDSFEK
;
A
#
# COMPACT_ATOMS: atom_id res chain seq x y z
N MET A 1 12.59 21.68 -0.28
CA MET A 1 13.29 20.48 -0.82
C MET A 1 14.24 19.98 0.25
N LEU A 2 14.43 18.66 0.39
CA LEU A 2 15.15 17.99 1.50
C LEU A 2 16.68 18.27 1.56
N GLY A 3 17.15 19.38 0.98
CA GLY A 3 18.55 19.77 0.93
C GLY A 3 19.45 18.67 0.36
N LYS A 4 20.55 18.37 1.05
CA LYS A 4 21.52 17.33 0.66
C LYS A 4 20.90 15.93 0.48
N HIS A 5 19.76 15.65 1.10
CA HIS A 5 19.12 14.33 1.04
C HIS A 5 18.24 14.15 -0.21
N GLN A 6 17.84 15.23 -0.87
CA GLN A 6 16.93 15.19 -2.01
C GLN A 6 17.46 14.31 -3.15
N LYS A 7 18.71 14.54 -3.57
CA LYS A 7 19.34 13.79 -4.66
C LYS A 7 19.50 12.30 -4.34
N HIS A 8 19.86 11.98 -3.10
CA HIS A 8 20.00 10.58 -2.68
C HIS A 8 18.66 9.85 -2.67
N TYR A 9 17.61 10.52 -2.20
CA TYR A 9 16.26 9.98 -2.22
C TYR A 9 15.74 9.79 -3.66
N GLU A 10 15.93 10.78 -4.54
CA GLU A 10 15.51 10.68 -5.94
C GLU A 10 16.22 9.54 -6.67
N ASN A 11 17.53 9.39 -6.45
CA ASN A 11 18.29 8.28 -7.03
C ASN A 11 17.78 6.92 -6.55
N PHE A 12 17.53 6.78 -5.25
CA PHE A 12 16.94 5.57 -4.69
C PHE A 12 15.56 5.30 -5.28
N TYR A 13 14.68 6.31 -5.30
CA TYR A 13 13.32 6.19 -5.85
C TYR A 13 13.33 5.81 -7.33
N HIS A 14 14.20 6.40 -8.15
CA HIS A 14 14.31 6.01 -9.56
C HIS A 14 14.83 4.59 -9.71
N SER A 15 15.81 4.16 -8.91
CA SER A 15 16.34 2.80 -8.99
C SER A 15 15.28 1.73 -8.66
N THR A 16 14.22 2.04 -7.93
CA THR A 16 13.15 1.06 -7.66
C THR A 16 12.29 0.74 -8.88
N HIS A 17 12.38 1.54 -9.96
CA HIS A 17 11.64 1.29 -11.21
C HIS A 17 12.49 0.47 -12.21
N GLU A 18 13.78 0.29 -11.95
CA GLU A 18 14.70 -0.53 -12.75
C GLU A 18 14.64 -2.00 -12.29
N ASN A 19 13.61 -2.73 -12.73
CA ASN A 19 13.36 -4.08 -12.26
C ASN A 19 14.24 -5.13 -12.94
N ALA A 20 14.86 -6.01 -12.15
CA ALA A 20 15.55 -7.21 -12.62
C ALA A 20 14.67 -8.47 -12.63
N HIS A 21 13.60 -8.49 -11.82
CA HIS A 21 12.80 -9.70 -11.56
C HIS A 21 11.30 -9.54 -11.79
N LEU A 22 10.77 -8.32 -11.66
CA LEU A 22 9.36 -8.02 -11.94
C LEU A 22 9.25 -7.46 -13.35
N ASP A 23 8.22 -7.90 -14.08
CA ASP A 23 7.83 -7.19 -15.30
C ASP A 23 7.22 -5.82 -14.95
N SER A 24 7.18 -4.93 -15.94
CA SER A 24 6.69 -3.56 -15.74
C SER A 24 5.24 -3.50 -15.25
N LYS A 25 4.41 -4.46 -15.67
CA LYS A 25 3.01 -4.50 -15.24
C LYS A 25 2.90 -4.84 -13.76
N THR A 26 3.65 -5.84 -13.32
CA THR A 26 3.68 -6.31 -11.93
C THR A 26 4.26 -5.23 -11.03
N GLU A 27 5.33 -4.55 -11.44
CA GLU A 27 5.86 -3.43 -10.67
C GLU A 27 4.84 -2.31 -10.49
N LEU A 28 4.11 -1.91 -11.53
CA LEU A 28 3.08 -0.88 -11.42
C LEU A 28 1.93 -1.28 -10.47
N LEU A 29 1.51 -2.56 -10.50
CA LEU A 29 0.48 -3.07 -9.59
C LEU A 29 0.97 -3.11 -8.13
N VAL A 30 2.23 -3.52 -7.91
CA VAL A 30 2.87 -3.51 -6.58
C VAL A 30 3.05 -2.08 -6.08
N GLY A 31 3.50 -1.16 -6.93
CA GLY A 31 3.64 0.25 -6.62
C GLY A 31 2.31 0.91 -6.26
N LEU A 32 1.24 0.58 -7.00
CA LEU A 32 -0.13 1.00 -6.65
C LEU A 32 -0.55 0.46 -5.27
N ALA A 33 -0.32 -0.83 -5.01
CA ALA A 33 -0.64 -1.45 -3.73
C ALA A 33 0.11 -0.76 -2.57
N ALA A 34 1.41 -0.49 -2.74
CA ALA A 34 2.25 0.17 -1.75
C ALA A 34 1.79 1.62 -1.50
N ALA A 35 1.48 2.37 -2.56
CA ALA A 35 0.95 3.73 -2.45
C ALA A 35 -0.36 3.78 -1.66
N MET A 36 -1.27 2.84 -1.91
CA MET A 36 -2.54 2.71 -1.19
C MET A 36 -2.32 2.30 0.28
N ALA A 37 -1.48 1.30 0.54
CA ALA A 37 -1.19 0.82 1.90
C ALA A 37 -0.59 1.94 2.78
N MET A 38 0.19 2.85 2.19
CA MET A 38 0.78 4.00 2.87
C MET A 38 -0.13 5.25 2.87
N ASN A 39 -1.36 5.15 2.36
CA ASN A 39 -2.31 6.27 2.23
C ASN A 39 -1.72 7.50 1.48
N CYS A 40 -0.87 7.28 0.48
CA CYS A 40 -0.25 8.37 -0.29
C CYS A 40 -1.11 8.76 -1.52
N LEU A 41 -1.99 9.74 -1.36
CA LEU A 41 -2.85 10.26 -2.45
C LEU A 41 -2.10 10.60 -3.75
N PRO A 42 -1.02 11.42 -3.75
CA PRO A 42 -0.32 11.76 -4.98
C PRO A 42 0.36 10.54 -5.62
N CYS A 43 0.88 9.61 -4.80
CA CYS A 43 1.47 8.37 -5.28
C CYS A 43 0.42 7.47 -5.96
N THR A 44 -0.75 7.29 -5.33
CA THR A 44 -1.85 6.49 -5.90
C THR A 44 -2.30 7.06 -7.24
N ASN A 45 -2.44 8.38 -7.35
CA ASN A 45 -2.76 9.05 -8.61
C ASN A 45 -1.67 8.84 -9.68
N TYR A 46 -0.39 8.91 -9.29
CA TYR A 46 0.72 8.60 -10.19
C TYR A 46 0.62 7.18 -10.74
N TYR A 47 0.53 6.17 -9.88
CA TYR A 47 0.47 4.77 -10.33
C TYR A 47 -0.80 4.46 -11.14
N LEU A 48 -1.95 5.08 -10.84
CA LEU A 48 -3.15 4.93 -11.68
C LEU A 48 -2.95 5.50 -13.10
N LYS A 49 -2.25 6.63 -13.24
CA LYS A 49 -1.91 7.18 -14.56
C LYS A 49 -0.96 6.26 -15.32
N GLN A 50 0.08 5.77 -14.66
CA GLN A 50 1.03 4.83 -15.26
C GLN A 50 0.34 3.51 -15.66
N ALA A 51 -0.51 2.97 -14.78
CA ALA A 51 -1.29 1.76 -15.04
C ALA A 51 -2.18 1.92 -16.28
N LYS A 52 -2.87 3.06 -16.41
CA LYS A 52 -3.69 3.36 -17.59
C LYS A 52 -2.85 3.42 -18.88
N GLN A 53 -1.67 4.03 -18.83
CA GLN A 53 -0.75 4.09 -19.97
C GLN A 53 -0.21 2.69 -20.37
N ALA A 54 0.02 1.83 -19.38
CA ALA A 54 0.48 0.46 -19.57
C ALA A 54 -0.63 -0.54 -19.96
N GLY A 55 -1.87 -0.08 -20.15
CA GLY A 55 -3.00 -0.93 -20.54
C GLY A 55 -3.50 -1.86 -19.43
N ILE A 56 -3.16 -1.56 -18.16
CA ILE A 56 -3.67 -2.30 -17.00
C ILE A 56 -5.18 -2.11 -16.92
N THR A 57 -5.88 -3.22 -16.71
CA THR A 57 -7.34 -3.27 -16.77
C THR A 57 -7.99 -2.78 -15.48
N LYS A 58 -9.27 -2.41 -15.57
CA LYS A 58 -10.10 -2.13 -14.38
C LYS A 58 -10.13 -3.31 -13.41
N GLY A 59 -10.16 -4.54 -13.93
CA GLY A 59 -10.18 -5.76 -13.11
C GLY A 59 -8.94 -5.84 -12.22
N GLU A 60 -7.76 -5.66 -12.81
CA GLU A 60 -6.48 -5.73 -12.08
C GLU A 60 -6.33 -4.63 -11.02
N VAL A 61 -6.75 -3.41 -11.34
CA VAL A 61 -6.80 -2.32 -10.35
C VAL A 61 -7.78 -2.64 -9.22
N SER A 62 -8.91 -3.26 -9.53
CA SER A 62 -9.91 -3.67 -8.54
C SER A 62 -9.37 -4.77 -7.62
N ASP A 63 -8.65 -5.75 -8.18
CA ASP A 63 -8.03 -6.83 -7.42
C ASP A 63 -6.95 -6.31 -6.46
N VAL A 64 -6.10 -5.39 -6.92
CA VAL A 64 -5.13 -4.70 -6.05
C VAL A 64 -5.84 -3.96 -4.93
N THR A 65 -6.88 -3.19 -5.26
CA THR A 65 -7.66 -2.43 -4.28
C THR A 65 -8.28 -3.35 -3.22
N ALA A 66 -8.94 -4.42 -3.64
CA ALA A 66 -9.54 -5.39 -2.74
C ALA A 66 -8.50 -6.06 -1.84
N LYS A 67 -7.31 -6.38 -2.38
CA LYS A 67 -6.22 -6.96 -1.60
C LYS A 67 -5.73 -6.02 -0.51
N VAL A 68 -5.49 -4.75 -0.84
CA VAL A 68 -5.05 -3.74 0.13
C VAL A 68 -6.11 -3.54 1.21
N MET A 69 -7.38 -3.43 0.83
CA MET A 69 -8.50 -3.30 1.78
C MET A 69 -8.57 -4.48 2.75
N ALA A 70 -8.46 -5.71 2.24
CA ALA A 70 -8.51 -6.91 3.06
C ALA A 70 -7.35 -6.98 4.08
N VAL A 71 -6.12 -6.66 3.65
CA VAL A 71 -4.95 -6.64 4.53
C VAL A 71 -5.07 -5.53 5.59
N ALA A 72 -5.50 -4.33 5.20
CA ALA A 72 -5.70 -3.23 6.13
C ALA A 72 -6.77 -3.54 7.19
N ALA A 73 -7.90 -4.13 6.79
CA ALA A 73 -8.94 -4.58 7.72
C ALA A 73 -8.43 -5.68 8.65
N GLY A 74 -7.71 -6.67 8.10
CA GLY A 74 -7.08 -7.74 8.87
C GLY A 74 -6.08 -7.22 9.91
N GLN A 75 -5.25 -6.23 9.53
CA GLN A 75 -4.31 -5.58 10.46
C GLN A 75 -5.05 -5.00 11.67
N LYS A 76 -6.17 -4.29 11.46
CA LYS A 76 -6.94 -3.68 12.55
C LYS A 76 -7.62 -4.71 13.44
N LYS A 77 -8.14 -5.78 12.84
CA LYS A 77 -8.67 -6.92 13.58
C LYS A 77 -7.59 -7.52 14.51
N LEU A 78 -6.42 -7.85 13.96
CA LEU A 78 -5.31 -8.45 14.71
C LEU A 78 -4.79 -7.50 15.80
N GLN A 79 -4.62 -6.22 15.48
CA GLN A 79 -4.22 -5.20 16.44
C GLN A 79 -5.18 -5.14 17.62
N MET A 80 -6.50 -5.15 17.37
CA MET A 80 -7.50 -5.13 18.43
C MET A 80 -7.44 -6.40 19.27
N GLN A 81 -7.36 -7.57 18.64
CA GLN A 81 -7.23 -8.85 19.35
C GLN A 81 -6.00 -8.89 20.26
N GLU A 82 -4.86 -8.37 19.78
CA GLU A 82 -3.63 -8.27 20.59
C GLU A 82 -3.83 -7.36 21.80
N VAL A 83 -4.46 -6.20 21.63
CA VAL A 83 -4.74 -5.27 22.75
C VAL A 83 -5.67 -5.93 23.77
N LEU A 84 -6.78 -6.54 23.34
CA LEU A 84 -7.71 -7.21 24.25
C LEU A 84 -7.03 -8.31 25.06
N ALA A 85 -6.25 -9.16 24.39
CA ALA A 85 -5.54 -10.25 25.05
C ALA A 85 -4.42 -9.75 25.98
N LYS A 86 -3.63 -8.77 25.55
CA LYS A 86 -2.46 -8.26 26.29
C LYS A 86 -2.84 -7.50 27.56
N TYR A 87 -3.97 -6.80 27.53
CA TYR A 87 -4.45 -5.99 28.65
C TYR A 87 -5.63 -6.63 29.38
N GLU A 88 -5.94 -7.90 29.08
CA GLU A 88 -7.02 -8.68 29.71
C GLU A 88 -8.37 -7.93 29.69
N ILE A 89 -8.65 -7.22 28.60
CA ILE A 89 -9.88 -6.46 28.43
C ILE A 89 -10.97 -7.40 27.92
N ASP A 90 -12.03 -7.55 28.71
CA ASP A 90 -13.26 -8.21 28.29
C ASP A 90 -14.15 -7.22 27.53
N LEU A 91 -14.51 -7.53 26.28
CA LEU A 91 -15.42 -6.68 25.51
C LEU A 91 -16.86 -6.78 26.01
N ASP A 92 -17.23 -7.90 26.62
CA ASP A 92 -18.60 -8.12 27.11
C ASP A 92 -18.87 -7.22 28.33
N SER A 93 -17.82 -6.71 28.99
CA SER A 93 -17.97 -5.72 30.07
C SER A 93 -18.54 -4.37 29.62
N PHE A 94 -18.67 -4.14 28.31
CA PHE A 94 -19.25 -2.92 27.74
C PHE A 94 -20.74 -3.07 27.38
N GLU A 95 -21.33 -4.25 27.54
CA GLU A 95 -22.77 -4.45 27.41
C GLU A 95 -23.50 -3.71 28.54
N LYS A 96 -24.60 -3.03 28.20
CA LYS A 96 -25.45 -2.28 29.17
C LYS A 96 -26.62 -3.11 29.65
#